data_AF-A0A914D459-F1
#
_entry.id   AF-A0A914D459-F1
#
_cell.length_a   1.000
_cell.length_b   1.000
_cell.length_c   1.000
_cell.angle_alpha   90.00
_cell.angle_beta   90.00
_cell.angle_gamma   90.00
#
_symmetry.space_group_name_H-M   'P 1'
#
loop_
_entity.id
_entity.type
_entity.pdbx_description
1 polymer ?
#
loop_
_entity_poly.entity_id
_entity_poly.type
_entity_poly.pdbx_seq_one_letter_code
_entity_poly.pdbx_strand_id
1 'polypeptide(L)'
;MIFQFIVLYDVTFGAKAAWIGLHAKEENAPYMWTDMTPLDFVYWEDDIFSPNPDGDPCVYRDFSVDVYGRGDWIAYNCSDPSITGYGYVCQLSF
;
A
#
# COMPACT_ATOMS: atom_id res chain seq x y z
N MET A 1 -0.22 19.98 -12.90
CA MET A 1 -1.41 19.36 -12.30
C MET A 1 -0.99 18.97 -10.90
N ILE A 2 -1.62 19.54 -9.87
CA ILE A 2 -1.16 19.46 -8.49
C ILE A 2 -1.64 18.13 -7.93
N PHE A 3 -0.74 17.17 -7.68
CA PHE A 3 -1.04 16.03 -6.83
C PHE A 3 -1.09 16.53 -5.39
N GLN A 4 -2.27 16.91 -4.95
CA GLN A 4 -2.49 17.33 -3.58
C GLN A 4 -2.50 16.06 -2.72
N PHE A 5 -1.32 15.66 -2.23
CA PHE A 5 -1.22 14.69 -1.15
C PHE A 5 -1.82 15.33 0.10
N ILE A 6 -3.11 15.15 0.30
CA ILE A 6 -3.71 15.40 1.61
C ILE A 6 -3.30 14.20 2.46
N VAL A 7 -2.11 14.28 3.06
CA VAL A 7 -1.82 13.51 4.27
C VAL A 7 -2.70 14.14 5.33
N LEU A 8 -3.92 13.61 5.51
CA LEU A 8 -4.72 13.92 6.67
C LEU A 8 -3.91 13.41 7.87
N TYR A 9 -3.40 14.35 8.64
CA TYR A 9 -2.68 14.17 9.89
C TYR A 9 -3.63 13.60 10.95
N ASP A 10 -4.15 12.40 10.72
CA ASP A 10 -4.67 11.56 11.79
C ASP A 10 -4.40 10.11 11.42
N VAL A 11 -3.11 9.75 11.43
CA VAL A 11 -2.74 8.37 11.72
C VAL A 11 -3.21 8.19 13.15
N THR A 12 -4.43 7.67 13.31
CA THR A 12 -4.99 7.22 14.59
C THR A 12 -3.84 6.71 15.44
N PHE A 13 -3.61 7.33 16.59
CA PHE A 13 -2.49 7.08 17.50
C PHE A 13 -2.38 5.57 17.82
N GLY A 14 -1.74 4.77 16.95
CA GLY A 14 -1.73 3.30 17.03
C GLY A 14 -1.81 2.49 15.71
N ALA A 15 -2.28 3.04 14.59
CA ALA A 15 -2.31 2.27 13.33
C ALA A 15 -0.91 2.20 12.71
N LYS A 16 -0.30 1.00 12.76
CA LYS A 16 1.05 0.77 12.23
C LYS A 16 1.06 0.70 10.70
N ALA A 17 0.01 0.20 10.07
CA ALA A 17 -0.07 0.05 8.63
C ALA A 17 -1.52 0.23 8.14
N ALA A 18 -1.67 0.57 6.86
CA ALA A 18 -2.97 0.62 6.20
C ALA A 18 -2.87 0.17 4.74
N TRP A 19 -3.86 -0.59 4.30
CA TRP A 19 -4.01 -1.01 2.91
C TRP A 19 -4.27 0.18 1.99
N ILE A 20 -3.66 0.14 0.80
CA ILE A 20 -3.87 1.12 -0.26
C ILE A 20 -4.55 0.46 -1.47
N GLY A 21 -4.98 1.26 -2.44
CA GLY A 21 -5.68 0.77 -3.63
C GLY A 21 -4.81 0.08 -4.69
N LEU A 22 -3.52 -0.15 -4.42
CA LEU A 22 -2.61 -0.78 -5.38
C LEU A 22 -2.72 -2.30 -5.25
N HIS A 23 -2.92 -3.00 -6.37
CA HIS A 23 -3.09 -4.45 -6.37
C HIS A 23 -2.62 -5.11 -7.67
N ALA A 24 -2.32 -6.41 -7.62
CA ALA A 24 -2.17 -7.27 -8.79
C ALA A 24 -3.44 -8.14 -8.92
N LYS A 25 -3.98 -8.25 -10.14
CA LYS A 25 -5.28 -8.90 -10.38
C LYS A 25 -5.16 -10.40 -10.68
N GLU A 26 -4.13 -10.79 -11.40
CA GLU A 26 -3.90 -12.15 -11.92
C GLU A 26 -2.42 -12.51 -11.76
N GLU A 27 -2.12 -13.80 -11.79
CA GLU A 27 -0.76 -14.33 -11.85
C GLU A 27 -0.03 -13.72 -13.07
N ASN A 28 1.16 -13.16 -12.86
CA ASN A 28 1.96 -12.37 -13.79
C ASN A 28 1.37 -11.01 -14.24
N ALA A 29 0.27 -10.53 -13.63
CA ALA A 29 -0.23 -9.19 -13.93
C ALA A 29 0.61 -8.12 -13.20
N PRO A 30 0.89 -6.97 -13.86
CA PRO A 30 1.51 -5.85 -13.17
C PRO A 30 0.55 -5.26 -12.11
N TYR A 31 1.11 -4.58 -11.12
CA TYR A 31 0.32 -3.80 -10.16
C TYR A 31 -0.43 -2.67 -10.86
N MET A 32 -1.65 -2.42 -10.42
CA MET A 32 -2.53 -1.37 -10.90
C MET A 32 -3.37 -0.78 -9.76
N TRP A 33 -3.77 0.47 -9.90
CA TRP A 33 -4.71 1.10 -8.97
C TRP A 33 -6.13 0.60 -9.22
N THR A 34 -6.88 0.36 -8.14
CA THR A 34 -8.30 -0.05 -8.19
C THR A 34 -9.20 0.98 -8.88
N ASP A 35 -8.81 2.26 -8.90
CA ASP A 35 -9.53 3.35 -9.56
C ASP A 35 -9.15 3.52 -11.05
N MET A 36 -8.30 2.62 -11.57
CA MET A 36 -7.78 2.63 -12.94
C MET A 36 -6.94 3.86 -13.30
N THR A 37 -6.50 4.64 -12.32
CA THR A 37 -5.50 5.68 -12.59
C THR A 37 -4.18 5.04 -13.07
N PRO A 38 -3.45 5.70 -13.99
CA PRO A 38 -2.17 5.18 -14.44
C PRO A 38 -1.18 5.02 -13.27
N LEU A 39 -0.50 3.88 -13.19
CA LEU A 39 0.59 3.69 -12.24
C LEU A 39 1.86 4.36 -12.80
N ASP A 40 2.15 5.58 -12.34
CA ASP A 40 3.31 6.38 -12.75
C ASP A 40 4.38 6.49 -11.66
N PHE A 41 4.06 6.09 -10.44
CA PHE A 41 4.95 6.13 -9.28
C PHE A 41 4.76 4.92 -8.38
N VAL A 42 5.88 4.38 -7.89
CA VAL A 42 5.94 3.33 -6.87
C VAL A 42 6.95 3.70 -5.81
N TYR A 43 6.69 3.29 -4.57
CA TYR A 43 7.56 3.52 -3.43
C TYR A 43 7.73 2.22 -2.63
N TRP A 44 8.20 1.18 -3.33
CA TRP A 44 8.45 -0.14 -2.75
C TRP A 44 9.55 -0.10 -1.69
N GLU A 45 9.48 -1.01 -0.72
CA GLU A 45 10.59 -1.24 0.21
C GLU A 45 11.76 -1.92 -0.53
N ASP A 46 12.94 -1.28 -0.52
CA ASP A 46 14.03 -1.55 -1.48
C ASP A 46 14.73 -2.92 -1.34
N ASP A 47 14.54 -3.70 -0.26
CA ASP A 47 15.46 -4.83 0.00
C ASP A 47 14.86 -6.11 0.62
N ILE A 48 13.64 -6.12 1.20
CA ILE A 48 13.13 -7.29 1.97
C ILE A 48 11.83 -7.87 1.39
N PHE A 49 10.95 -7.03 0.84
CA PHE A 49 9.64 -7.42 0.32
C PHE A 49 9.50 -7.02 -1.15
N SER A 50 10.40 -7.54 -1.99
CA SER A 50 10.26 -7.38 -3.44
C SER A 50 8.86 -7.80 -3.86
N PRO A 51 8.12 -6.92 -4.57
CA PRO A 51 6.72 -7.17 -4.88
C PRO A 51 6.60 -8.40 -5.77
N ASN A 52 5.86 -9.39 -5.30
CA ASN A 52 5.61 -10.64 -6.02
C ASN A 52 4.11 -10.76 -6.33
N PRO A 53 3.66 -10.37 -7.55
CA PRO A 53 2.25 -10.41 -7.93
C PRO A 53 1.57 -11.77 -7.71
N ASP A 54 2.31 -12.86 -7.84
CA ASP A 54 1.79 -14.23 -7.80
C ASP A 54 1.50 -14.72 -6.37
N GLY A 55 2.21 -14.17 -5.38
CA GLY A 55 2.03 -14.51 -3.96
C GLY A 55 1.37 -13.42 -3.13
N ASP A 56 1.61 -12.16 -3.51
CA ASP A 56 1.39 -10.96 -2.72
C ASP A 56 0.61 -9.89 -3.51
N PRO A 57 -0.68 -10.14 -3.81
CA PRO A 57 -1.45 -9.31 -4.73
C PRO A 57 -1.95 -8.00 -4.12
N CYS A 58 -1.91 -7.80 -2.80
CA CYS A 58 -2.35 -6.56 -2.17
C CYS A 58 -1.16 -5.74 -1.66
N VAL A 59 -1.34 -4.42 -1.55
CA VAL A 59 -0.30 -3.52 -1.06
C VAL A 59 -0.80 -2.71 0.12
N TYR A 60 -0.02 -2.69 1.20
CA TYR A 60 -0.23 -1.77 2.30
C TYR A 60 0.96 -0.83 2.46
N ARG A 61 0.70 0.30 3.09
CA ARG A 61 1.72 1.26 3.51
C ARG A 61 2.02 1.06 4.98
N ASP A 62 3.30 0.95 5.33
CA ASP A 62 3.74 0.99 6.72
C ASP A 62 3.89 2.46 7.18
N PHE A 63 3.36 2.77 8.36
CA PHE A 63 3.43 4.06 9.04
C PHE A 63 4.25 3.98 10.33
N SER A 64 4.85 2.82 10.64
CA SER A 64 5.76 2.67 11.77
C SER A 64 6.85 3.74 11.72
N VAL A 65 7.31 4.23 12.88
CA VAL A 65 8.33 5.29 12.96
C VAL A 65 9.65 4.71 13.44
N ASP A 66 9.98 3.51 12.95
CA ASP A 66 11.23 2.83 13.23
C ASP A 66 12.13 2.82 11.98
N VAL A 67 13.30 2.16 12.09
CA VAL A 67 14.33 2.16 11.03
C VAL A 67 13.83 1.52 9.72
N TYR A 68 12.77 0.71 9.80
CA TYR A 68 12.12 0.03 8.67
C TYR A 68 10.84 0.77 8.20
N GLY A 69 10.22 1.57 9.06
CA GLY A 69 9.01 2.35 8.79
C GLY A 69 9.17 3.66 8.03
N ARG A 70 9.85 3.69 6.87
CA ARG A 70 10.02 4.95 6.11
C ARG A 70 8.80 5.38 5.28
N GLY A 71 7.65 4.74 5.46
CA GLY A 71 6.48 4.99 4.62
C GLY A 71 6.43 4.11 3.37
N ASP A 72 7.24 3.06 3.35
CA ASP A 72 7.46 2.17 2.22
C ASP A 72 6.20 1.32 1.95
N TRP A 73 6.05 0.90 0.70
CA TRP A 73 4.95 0.06 0.25
C TRP A 73 5.36 -1.40 0.27
N ILE A 74 4.53 -2.23 0.89
CA ILE A 74 4.79 -3.65 1.08
C ILE A 74 3.69 -4.44 0.37
N ALA A 75 4.11 -5.30 -0.56
CA ALA A 75 3.24 -6.29 -1.17
C ALA A 75 3.03 -7.45 -0.21
N TYR A 76 1.78 -7.86 -0.02
CA TYR A 76 1.45 -8.95 0.87
C TYR A 76 0.14 -9.64 0.48
N ASN A 77 -0.06 -10.85 0.98
CA ASN A 77 -1.29 -11.59 0.77
C ASN A 77 -2.49 -10.90 1.46
N CYS A 78 -3.50 -10.54 0.65
CA CYS A 78 -4.71 -9.85 1.10
C CYS A 78 -5.48 -10.56 2.22
N SER A 79 -5.32 -11.88 2.33
CA SER A 79 -6.11 -12.75 3.22
C SER A 79 -5.27 -13.40 4.31
N ASP A 80 -4.02 -12.97 4.50
CA ASP A 80 -3.18 -13.53 5.55
C ASP A 80 -3.70 -13.13 6.96
N PRO A 81 -4.05 -14.12 7.81
CA PRO A 81 -4.58 -13.86 9.15
C PRO A 81 -3.55 -13.25 10.12
N SER A 82 -2.26 -13.30 9.79
CA SER A 82 -1.19 -12.73 10.62
C SER A 82 -1.15 -11.20 10.60
N ILE A 83 -1.76 -10.57 9.59
CA ILE A 83 -1.82 -9.11 9.43
C ILE A 83 -3.27 -8.58 9.56
N THR A 84 -3.91 -8.94 10.66
CA THR A 84 -5.26 -8.46 11.00
C THR A 84 -5.19 -7.13 11.77
N GLY A 85 -6.11 -6.20 11.46
CA GLY A 85 -6.22 -4.92 12.16
C GLY A 85 -5.63 -3.70 11.45
N TYR A 86 -5.14 -3.84 10.23
CA TYR A 86 -4.78 -2.68 9.39
C TYR A 86 -6.02 -1.97 8.88
N GLY A 87 -5.94 -0.64 8.84
CA GLY A 87 -6.97 0.20 8.24
C GLY A 87 -6.88 0.20 6.71
N TYR A 88 -7.71 1.03 6.08
CA TYR A 88 -7.68 1.30 4.65
C TYR A 88 -7.51 2.81 4.42
N VAL A 89 -6.69 3.18 3.45
CA VAL A 89 -6.61 4.56 2.96
C VAL A 89 -7.61 4.72 1.82
N CYS A 90 -8.53 5.67 1.97
CA CYS A 90 -9.52 5.98 0.95
C CYS A 90 -9.17 7.29 0.24
N GLN A 91 -9.30 7.31 -1.08
CA GLN A 91 -9.24 8.52 -1.88
C GLN A 91 -10.66 8.91 -2.33
N LEU A 92 -11.00 10.19 -2.24
CA LEU A 92 -12.22 10.74 -2.82
C LEU A 92 -11.91 11.23 -4.23
N SER A 93 -12.63 10.71 -5.21
CA SER A 93 -12.56 11.16 -6.61
C SER A 93 -13.58 12.29 -6.82
N PHE A 94 -13.14 13.44 -7.33
CA PHE A 94 -13.98 14.60 -7.67
C PHE A 94 -14.05 14.80 -9.18
#